data_AF-A0A7C2R1J1-F1
#
_entry.id   AF-A0A7C2R1J1-F1
#
_cell.length_a   1.000
_cell.length_b   1.000
_cell.length_c   1.000
_cell.angle_alpha   90.00
_cell.angle_beta   90.00
_cell.angle_gamma   90.00
#
_symmetry.space_group_name_H-M   'P 1'
#
loop_
_entity.id
_entity.type
_entity.pdbx_description
1 polymer ?
#
loop_
_entity_poly.entity_id
_entity_poly.type
_entity_poly.pdbx_seq_one_letter_code
_entity_poly.pdbx_strand_id
1 'polypeptide(L)'
;MFLGKRKLKLLAGLSAVIILFIAILLTIHFCGPRSASVARTSVIERNDRGESAENKTPAPPLRTEPESTPKPINQAKSIPHEEISPQKEEIIFFKVDSQKKWQDTGVLVSDDRRIIIEYEKGKWSVGKTGWQSFIVDGEGYNPRQCANKKEDDIIVGALVGKIGNGHKIKVGNYYEIIESHETGNVFLRINDGDNFLFDNMGAITVKITIRSR
;
A
#
# COMPACT_ATOMS: atom_id res chain seq x y z
N MET A 1 -60.55 43.02 -22.05
CA MET A 1 -60.56 41.82 -21.16
C MET A 1 -59.74 40.69 -21.79
N PHE A 2 -58.40 40.79 -21.86
CA PHE A 2 -57.55 39.71 -22.43
C PHE A 2 -56.07 39.85 -22.01
N LEU A 3 -55.79 39.97 -20.71
CA LEU A 3 -54.41 39.93 -20.19
C LEU A 3 -54.36 38.99 -18.98
N GLY A 4 -54.16 37.68 -19.20
CA GLY A 4 -54.22 36.75 -18.06
C GLY A 4 -53.76 35.31 -18.27
N LYS A 5 -53.05 34.95 -19.35
CA LYS A 5 -52.64 33.54 -19.57
C LYS A 5 -51.16 33.29 -19.87
N ARG A 6 -50.32 34.33 -19.92
CA ARG A 6 -48.88 34.17 -20.25
C ARG A 6 -47.94 34.05 -19.05
N LYS A 7 -48.37 34.37 -17.82
CA LYS A 7 -47.50 34.30 -16.64
C LYS A 7 -47.42 32.93 -15.94
N LEU A 8 -48.32 31.99 -16.25
CA LEU A 8 -48.37 30.70 -15.54
C LEU A 8 -47.45 29.61 -16.13
N LYS A 9 -46.95 29.78 -17.36
CA LYS A 9 -46.01 28.80 -17.97
C LYS A 9 -44.54 28.99 -17.57
N LEU A 10 -44.19 30.12 -16.95
CA LEU A 10 -42.79 30.39 -16.57
C LEU A 10 -42.38 29.75 -15.23
N LEU A 11 -43.34 29.52 -14.32
CA LEU A 11 -43.06 28.96 -13.00
C LEU A 11 -42.89 27.43 -12.99
N ALA A 12 -43.50 26.71 -13.94
CA ALA A 12 -43.34 25.25 -14.04
C ALA A 12 -41.96 24.83 -14.59
N GLY A 13 -41.33 25.67 -15.42
CA GLY A 13 -40.01 25.39 -16.01
C GLY A 13 -38.85 25.51 -15.00
N LEU A 14 -38.94 26.45 -14.06
CA LEU A 14 -37.88 26.66 -13.06
C LEU A 14 -37.78 25.51 -12.05
N SER A 15 -38.92 24.90 -11.70
CA SER A 15 -38.97 23.79 -10.73
C SER A 15 -38.29 22.53 -11.26
N ALA A 16 -38.46 22.20 -12.54
CA ALA A 16 -37.81 21.04 -13.14
C ALA A 16 -36.29 21.18 -13.24
N VAL A 17 -35.78 22.38 -13.53
CA VAL A 17 -34.33 22.65 -13.60
C VAL A 17 -33.69 22.58 -12.22
N ILE A 18 -34.36 23.11 -11.19
CA ILE A 18 -33.85 23.05 -9.80
C ILE A 18 -33.88 21.61 -9.28
N ILE A 19 -34.95 20.85 -9.55
CA ILE A 19 -35.02 19.43 -9.15
C ILE A 19 -33.97 18.59 -9.89
N LEU A 20 -33.71 18.87 -11.17
CA LEU A 20 -32.64 18.21 -11.93
C LEU A 20 -31.25 18.57 -11.38
N PHE A 21 -31.00 19.83 -11.02
CA PHE A 21 -29.75 20.25 -10.38
C PHE A 21 -29.56 19.62 -8.99
N ILE A 22 -30.62 19.51 -8.18
CA ILE A 22 -30.58 18.86 -6.87
C ILE A 22 -30.39 17.34 -7.02
N ALA A 23 -31.03 16.69 -8.00
CA ALA A 23 -30.84 15.27 -8.28
C ALA A 23 -29.43 14.97 -8.81
N ILE A 24 -28.84 15.86 -9.62
CA ILE A 24 -27.44 15.78 -10.05
C ILE A 24 -26.50 15.97 -8.85
N LEU A 25 -26.77 16.93 -7.96
CA LEU A 25 -25.96 17.14 -6.75
C LEU A 25 -26.06 15.97 -5.76
N LEU A 26 -27.24 15.34 -5.63
CA LEU A 26 -27.43 14.17 -4.75
C LEU A 26 -26.87 12.87 -5.34
N THR A 27 -26.68 12.76 -6.66
CA THR A 27 -26.01 11.61 -7.29
C THR A 27 -24.48 11.72 -7.28
N ILE A 28 -23.91 12.89 -6.99
CA ILE A 28 -22.46 13.12 -6.94
C ILE A 28 -21.83 12.73 -5.57
N HIS A 29 -22.61 12.29 -4.59
CA HIS A 29 -22.09 11.78 -3.31
C HIS A 29 -21.66 10.31 -3.29
N PHE A 30 -21.61 9.64 -4.45
CA PHE A 30 -20.98 8.33 -4.56
C PHE A 30 -19.84 8.36 -5.57
N CYS A 31 -18.64 8.15 -5.04
CA CYS A 31 -17.35 7.99 -5.70
C CYS A 31 -17.45 7.32 -7.10
N GLY A 32 -17.32 8.13 -8.17
CA GLY A 32 -16.83 7.76 -9.51
C GLY A 32 -17.56 6.65 -10.29
N PRO A 33 -17.36 6.58 -11.62
CA PRO A 33 -18.07 5.62 -12.46
C PRO A 33 -17.66 4.18 -12.09
N ARG A 34 -18.66 3.35 -11.76
CA ARG A 34 -18.51 1.90 -11.72
C ARG A 34 -18.00 1.46 -13.09
N SER A 35 -16.74 1.01 -13.17
CA SER A 35 -16.28 0.17 -14.27
C SER A 35 -17.26 -0.99 -14.40
N ALA A 36 -17.91 -1.09 -15.56
CA ALA A 36 -18.72 -2.22 -15.92
C ALA A 36 -17.82 -3.46 -15.95
N SER A 37 -17.90 -4.26 -14.89
CA SER A 37 -17.38 -5.62 -14.89
C SER A 37 -18.15 -6.38 -15.95
N VAL A 38 -17.48 -6.71 -17.05
CA VAL A 38 -17.94 -7.69 -18.01
C VAL A 38 -18.01 -9.01 -17.27
N ALA A 39 -19.21 -9.39 -16.85
CA ALA A 39 -19.49 -10.70 -16.29
C ALA A 39 -19.21 -11.75 -17.37
N ARG A 40 -18.02 -12.36 -17.32
CA ARG A 40 -17.79 -13.66 -17.95
C ARG A 40 -18.59 -14.67 -17.13
N THR A 41 -19.68 -15.14 -17.71
CA THR A 41 -20.40 -16.33 -17.26
C THR A 41 -19.47 -17.53 -17.38
N SER A 42 -18.79 -17.90 -16.30
CA SER A 42 -18.22 -19.23 -16.17
C SER A 42 -19.37 -20.19 -15.83
N VAL A 43 -19.63 -21.10 -16.76
CA VAL A 43 -20.46 -22.28 -16.55
C VAL A 43 -19.79 -23.11 -15.45
N ILE A 44 -20.42 -23.17 -14.28
CA ILE A 44 -20.03 -24.06 -13.20
C ILE A 44 -20.72 -25.40 -13.45
N GLU A 45 -19.96 -26.35 -13.99
CA GLU A 45 -20.26 -27.78 -13.87
C GLU A 45 -20.20 -28.14 -12.38
N ARG A 46 -21.36 -28.51 -11.81
CA ARG A 46 -21.41 -29.20 -10.52
C ARG A 46 -20.98 -30.63 -10.74
N ASN A 47 -19.81 -31.00 -10.25
CA ASN A 47 -19.51 -32.39 -9.93
C ASN A 47 -19.75 -32.59 -8.43
N ASP A 48 -20.84 -33.31 -8.16
CA ASP A 48 -21.07 -34.02 -6.91
C ASP A 48 -19.99 -35.09 -6.67
N ARG A 49 -19.90 -35.49 -5.40
CA ARG A 49 -19.22 -36.67 -4.82
C ARG A 49 -17.78 -36.49 -4.40
N GLY A 50 -17.56 -36.74 -3.12
CA GLY A 50 -16.24 -37.06 -2.59
C GLY A 50 -16.13 -36.82 -1.09
N GLU A 51 -16.97 -37.53 -0.33
CA GLU A 51 -16.68 -38.01 1.02
C GLU A 51 -15.16 -38.21 1.21
N SER A 52 -14.53 -37.43 2.09
CA SER A 52 -13.13 -37.65 2.46
C SER A 52 -13.00 -37.73 3.97
N ALA A 53 -12.54 -38.91 4.38
CA ALA A 53 -12.41 -39.42 5.72
C ALA A 53 -11.64 -38.49 6.67
N GLU A 54 -12.16 -38.44 7.89
CA GLU A 54 -11.55 -37.96 9.11
C GLU A 54 -10.24 -38.75 9.39
N ASN A 55 -9.10 -38.26 8.91
CA ASN A 55 -7.81 -38.86 9.21
C ASN A 55 -7.33 -38.38 10.59
N LYS A 56 -7.70 -39.13 11.64
CA LYS A 56 -7.19 -38.96 13.00
C LYS A 56 -5.70 -39.33 13.05
N THR A 57 -4.85 -38.32 13.01
CA THR A 57 -3.42 -38.47 13.33
C THR A 57 -3.26 -38.89 14.80
N PRO A 58 -2.58 -40.01 15.09
CA PRO A 58 -2.32 -40.43 16.46
C PRO A 58 -1.32 -39.49 17.14
N ALA A 59 -1.56 -39.21 18.42
CA ALA A 59 -0.66 -38.42 19.25
C ALA A 59 0.74 -39.06 19.31
N PRO A 60 1.82 -38.26 19.21
CA PRO A 60 3.18 -38.77 19.34
C PRO A 60 3.43 -39.31 20.76
N PRO A 61 4.21 -40.39 20.91
CA PRO A 61 4.51 -40.97 22.22
C PRO A 61 5.33 -40.00 23.08
N LEU A 62 4.90 -39.89 24.34
CA LEU A 62 5.56 -39.13 25.40
C LEU A 62 6.97 -39.71 25.62
N ARG A 63 8.00 -39.04 25.09
CA ARG A 63 9.39 -39.42 25.26
C ARG A 63 9.88 -38.92 26.62
N THR A 64 10.06 -39.84 27.55
CA THR A 64 10.79 -39.62 28.81
C THR A 64 12.25 -39.37 28.49
N GLU A 65 12.71 -38.13 28.71
CA GLU A 65 14.13 -37.79 28.68
C GLU A 65 14.82 -38.33 29.95
N PRO A 66 16.02 -38.95 29.81
CA PRO A 66 16.86 -39.26 30.96
C PRO A 66 17.51 -37.98 31.50
N GLU A 67 17.26 -37.72 32.78
CA GLU A 67 17.88 -36.69 33.62
C GLU A 67 19.41 -36.90 33.65
N SER A 68 20.14 -36.19 32.80
CA SER A 68 21.60 -36.18 32.81
C SER A 68 22.11 -35.11 33.76
N THR A 69 22.73 -35.54 34.86
CA THR A 69 23.38 -34.70 35.85
C THR A 69 24.47 -33.82 35.23
N PRO A 70 24.44 -32.48 35.38
CA PRO A 70 25.47 -31.61 34.82
C PRO A 70 26.77 -31.71 35.63
N LYS A 71 27.88 -32.03 34.95
CA LYS A 71 29.24 -31.89 35.49
C LYS A 71 29.60 -30.41 35.61
N PRO A 72 30.34 -29.99 36.67
CA PRO A 72 30.80 -28.62 36.80
C PRO A 72 31.95 -28.36 35.81
N ILE A 73 31.69 -27.57 34.77
CA ILE A 73 32.70 -27.10 33.82
C ILE A 73 33.38 -25.87 34.44
N ASN A 74 34.46 -26.11 35.17
CA ASN A 74 35.45 -25.09 35.51
C ASN A 74 36.36 -24.88 34.30
N GLN A 75 36.15 -23.80 33.54
CA GLN A 75 37.18 -23.04 32.82
C GLN A 75 36.52 -21.88 32.06
N ALA A 76 36.40 -20.73 32.74
CA ALA A 76 36.09 -19.46 32.10
C ALA A 76 37.31 -19.02 31.27
N LYS A 77 37.41 -19.54 30.05
CA LYS A 77 38.29 -19.00 29.01
C LYS A 77 37.74 -17.63 28.66
N SER A 78 38.51 -16.58 28.94
CA SER A 78 38.13 -15.19 28.62
C SER A 78 37.73 -15.09 27.16
N ILE A 79 36.44 -14.86 26.91
CA ILE A 79 35.90 -14.59 25.58
C ILE A 79 36.59 -13.32 25.10
N PRO A 80 37.29 -13.34 23.94
CA PRO A 80 37.82 -12.12 23.34
C PRO A 80 36.68 -11.13 23.21
N HIS A 81 36.82 -9.97 23.86
CA HIS A 81 35.87 -8.88 23.75
C HIS A 81 36.03 -8.34 22.33
N GLU A 82 35.25 -8.86 21.39
CA GLU A 82 35.20 -8.37 20.02
C GLU A 82 34.77 -6.91 20.10
N GLU A 83 35.73 -6.04 19.85
CA GLU A 83 35.55 -4.59 19.87
C GLU A 83 34.58 -4.26 18.74
N ILE A 84 33.31 -4.02 19.11
CA ILE A 84 32.22 -3.72 18.18
C ILE A 84 32.62 -2.44 17.44
N SER A 85 33.13 -2.62 16.21
CA SER A 85 33.45 -1.51 15.33
C SER A 85 32.17 -0.68 15.11
N PRO A 86 32.23 0.66 15.19
CA PRO A 86 31.05 1.50 15.01
C PRO A 86 30.41 1.20 13.64
N GLN A 87 29.18 0.69 13.67
CA GLN A 87 28.45 0.36 12.44
C GLN A 87 28.36 1.60 11.56
N LYS A 88 28.90 1.48 10.34
CA LYS A 88 28.88 2.56 9.36
C LYS A 88 27.44 2.81 8.91
N GLU A 89 26.96 4.03 9.15
CA GLU A 89 25.64 4.51 8.73
C GLU A 89 25.79 5.43 7.51
N GLU A 90 25.01 5.16 6.46
CA GLU A 90 24.88 6.00 5.27
C GLU A 90 23.44 6.51 5.18
N ILE A 91 23.25 7.80 4.92
CA ILE A 91 21.94 8.45 4.86
C ILE A 91 21.77 9.11 3.48
N ILE A 92 20.68 8.76 2.79
CA ILE A 92 20.35 9.28 1.47
C ILE A 92 18.97 9.92 1.53
N PHE A 93 18.82 11.10 0.92
CA PHE A 93 17.51 11.71 0.69
C PHE A 93 17.09 11.50 -0.75
N PHE A 94 15.97 10.81 -0.95
CA PHE A 94 15.48 10.47 -2.29
C PHE A 94 14.13 11.14 -2.55
N LYS A 95 13.99 11.76 -3.73
CA LYS A 95 12.72 12.39 -4.14
C LYS A 95 11.89 11.40 -4.95
N VAL A 96 10.68 11.11 -4.48
CA VAL A 96 9.69 10.29 -5.19
C VAL A 96 8.69 11.22 -5.87
N ASP A 97 8.73 11.26 -7.20
CA ASP A 97 7.79 11.99 -8.04
C ASP A 97 6.49 11.19 -8.21
N SER A 98 5.32 11.80 -7.97
CA SER A 98 4.04 11.11 -8.02
C SER A 98 3.56 10.79 -9.44
N GLN A 99 4.16 11.41 -10.46
CA GLN A 99 3.83 11.17 -11.87
C GLN A 99 4.72 10.12 -12.53
N LYS A 100 5.74 9.64 -11.82
CA LYS A 100 6.69 8.65 -12.34
C LYS A 100 6.31 7.24 -11.90
N LYS A 101 6.67 6.27 -12.74
CA LYS A 101 6.60 4.84 -12.43
C LYS A 101 7.62 4.48 -11.32
N TRP A 102 8.06 3.23 -11.29
CA TRP A 102 9.15 2.78 -10.42
C TRP A 102 10.41 3.64 -10.63
N GLN A 103 10.91 4.21 -9.53
CA GLN A 103 12.09 5.07 -9.50
C GLN A 103 13.20 4.37 -8.73
N ASP A 104 14.34 4.13 -9.39
CA ASP A 104 15.52 3.56 -8.76
C ASP A 104 16.14 4.57 -7.79
N THR A 105 16.36 4.13 -6.55
CA THR A 105 16.97 4.95 -5.50
C THR A 105 18.49 4.91 -5.51
N GLY A 106 19.09 3.96 -6.22
CA GLY A 106 20.52 3.63 -6.16
C GLY A 106 20.92 2.84 -4.90
N VAL A 107 19.98 2.56 -3.99
CA VAL A 107 20.25 1.80 -2.76
C VAL A 107 20.18 0.32 -3.06
N LEU A 108 21.33 -0.36 -2.92
CA LEU A 108 21.42 -1.82 -3.04
C LEU A 108 21.08 -2.50 -1.71
N VAL A 109 20.12 -3.41 -1.75
CA VAL A 109 19.82 -4.34 -0.65
C VAL A 109 20.69 -5.59 -0.78
N SER A 110 21.38 -5.92 0.30
CA SER A 110 22.13 -7.15 0.51
C SER A 110 21.85 -7.71 1.91
N ASP A 111 22.20 -8.97 2.12
CA ASP A 111 22.00 -9.76 3.34
C ASP A 111 22.75 -9.23 4.58
N ASP A 112 23.79 -8.44 4.38
CA ASP A 112 24.60 -7.81 5.42
C ASP A 112 24.12 -6.41 5.84
N ARG A 113 22.99 -5.93 5.30
CA ARG A 113 22.51 -4.55 5.51
C ARG A 113 21.13 -4.47 6.13
N ARG A 114 20.97 -3.48 7.00
CA ARG A 114 19.68 -3.00 7.49
C ARG A 114 19.34 -1.70 6.78
N ILE A 115 18.15 -1.62 6.19
CA ILE A 115 17.68 -0.43 5.47
C ILE A 115 16.40 0.08 6.12
N ILE A 116 16.39 1.37 6.45
CA ILE A 116 15.22 2.05 7.01
C ILE A 116 14.81 3.12 5.99
N ILE A 117 13.53 3.15 5.62
CA ILE A 117 12.94 4.13 4.71
C ILE A 117 11.89 4.92 5.51
N GLU A 118 12.10 6.22 5.62
CA GLU A 118 11.22 7.12 6.37
C GLU A 118 10.72 8.23 5.46
N TYR A 119 9.42 8.52 5.54
CA TYR A 119 8.87 9.73 4.96
C TYR A 119 9.44 10.95 5.70
N GLU A 120 10.07 11.87 4.95
CA GLU A 120 10.67 13.07 5.53
C GLU A 120 9.75 14.28 5.34
N LYS A 121 9.38 14.58 4.09
CA LYS A 121 8.61 15.78 3.75
C LYS A 121 8.02 15.71 2.35
N GLY A 122 7.28 16.76 2.00
CA GLY A 122 6.61 16.91 0.71
C GLY A 122 5.14 16.57 0.83
N LYS A 123 4.42 16.63 -0.27
CA LYS A 123 2.98 16.37 -0.33
C LYS A 123 2.65 16.00 -1.77
N TRP A 124 1.67 15.13 -1.95
CA TRP A 124 1.16 14.79 -3.28
C TRP A 124 -0.34 14.58 -3.26
N SER A 125 -0.93 14.59 -4.44
CA SER A 125 -2.32 14.17 -4.65
C SER A 125 -2.36 13.11 -5.74
N VAL A 126 -3.30 12.19 -5.59
CA VAL A 126 -3.77 11.36 -6.69
C VAL A 126 -4.88 12.12 -7.43
N GLY A 127 -4.80 12.20 -8.77
CA GLY A 127 -5.79 12.92 -9.57
C GLY A 127 -5.55 14.42 -9.75
N LYS A 128 -5.75 14.91 -10.98
CA LYS A 128 -5.80 16.35 -11.32
C LYS A 128 -7.25 16.78 -11.45
N THR A 129 -7.63 17.77 -10.66
CA THR A 129 -8.82 18.62 -10.82
C THR A 129 -10.17 18.02 -10.40
N GLY A 130 -10.72 18.57 -9.31
CA GLY A 130 -12.10 18.35 -8.87
C GLY A 130 -12.25 18.34 -7.36
N TRP A 131 -12.27 19.53 -6.73
CA TRP A 131 -12.68 19.88 -5.34
C TRP A 131 -12.22 19.04 -4.13
N GLN A 132 -11.50 17.93 -4.32
CA GLN A 132 -10.95 17.08 -3.26
C GLN A 132 -9.71 16.35 -3.77
N SER A 133 -8.74 17.07 -4.34
CA SER A 133 -7.38 16.52 -4.44
C SER A 133 -6.89 16.32 -3.00
N PHE A 134 -7.21 15.19 -2.39
CA PHE A 134 -6.76 14.97 -1.01
C PHE A 134 -5.25 14.87 -1.07
N ILE A 135 -4.64 15.85 -0.44
CA ILE A 135 -3.22 15.86 -0.25
C ILE A 135 -2.93 14.80 0.82
N VAL A 136 -2.10 13.83 0.47
CA VAL A 136 -1.76 12.69 1.33
C VAL A 136 -0.27 12.70 1.69
N ASP A 137 0.08 11.84 2.66
CA ASP A 137 1.44 11.49 3.05
C ASP A 137 1.77 10.04 2.64
N GLY A 138 2.88 9.49 3.15
CA GLY A 138 3.33 8.11 2.94
C GLY A 138 2.23 7.06 3.03
N GLU A 139 1.22 7.24 3.89
CA GLU A 139 0.16 6.26 4.12
C GLU A 139 -0.91 6.23 3.04
N GLY A 140 -0.97 7.26 2.18
CA GLY A 140 -1.97 7.39 1.14
C GLY A 140 -3.33 7.84 1.64
N TYR A 141 -4.39 7.48 0.91
CA TYR A 141 -5.74 7.94 1.25
C TYR A 141 -6.29 7.30 2.52
N ASN A 142 -7.07 8.08 3.27
CA ASN A 142 -7.89 7.50 4.33
C ASN A 142 -8.91 6.53 3.69
N PRO A 143 -8.97 5.25 4.13
CA PRO A 143 -9.92 4.28 3.59
C PRO A 143 -11.37 4.73 3.77
N ARG A 144 -11.71 5.62 4.71
CA ARG A 144 -13.08 6.17 4.79
C ARG A 144 -13.47 7.03 3.58
N GLN A 145 -12.50 7.65 2.91
CA GLN A 145 -12.72 8.50 1.74
C GLN A 145 -12.68 7.71 0.42
N CYS A 146 -11.99 6.57 0.40
CA CYS A 146 -11.74 5.76 -0.79
C CYS A 146 -11.69 4.24 -0.48
N ALA A 147 -12.66 3.73 0.30
CA ALA A 147 -12.61 2.39 0.94
C ALA A 147 -12.35 1.21 0.00
N ASN A 148 -12.65 1.39 -1.30
CA ASN A 148 -12.58 0.33 -2.30
C ASN A 148 -11.44 0.54 -3.31
N LYS A 149 -10.60 1.57 -3.16
CA LYS A 149 -9.48 1.82 -4.06
C LYS A 149 -8.21 1.20 -3.48
N LYS A 150 -7.98 -0.07 -3.83
CA LYS A 150 -6.73 -0.79 -3.56
C LYS A 150 -6.13 -1.26 -4.88
N GLU A 151 -4.81 -1.19 -4.97
CA GLU A 151 -4.01 -1.85 -6.00
C GLU A 151 -3.09 -2.82 -5.27
N ASP A 152 -3.19 -4.11 -5.62
CA ASP A 152 -2.47 -5.22 -4.95
C ASP A 152 -2.65 -5.22 -3.43
N ASP A 153 -3.90 -5.05 -2.96
CA ASP A 153 -4.28 -4.94 -1.55
C ASP A 153 -3.68 -3.76 -0.76
N ILE A 154 -2.90 -2.90 -1.42
CA ILE A 154 -2.33 -1.68 -0.86
C ILE A 154 -3.23 -0.49 -1.19
N ILE A 155 -3.40 0.39 -0.22
CA ILE A 155 -4.21 1.61 -0.34
C ILE A 155 -3.68 2.48 -1.49
N VAL A 156 -4.59 3.02 -2.31
CA VAL A 156 -4.22 3.97 -3.36
C VAL A 156 -3.65 5.26 -2.76
N GLY A 157 -2.65 5.80 -3.43
CA GLY A 157 -1.90 6.96 -3.02
C GLY A 157 -0.87 6.67 -1.94
N ALA A 158 -0.67 5.44 -1.46
CA ALA A 158 0.40 5.14 -0.50
C ALA A 158 1.78 5.10 -1.18
N LEU A 159 2.84 5.35 -0.41
CA LEU A 159 4.21 5.05 -0.83
C LEU A 159 4.43 3.54 -0.83
N VAL A 160 4.90 3.01 -1.95
CA VAL A 160 5.24 1.60 -2.13
C VAL A 160 6.66 1.41 -2.62
N GLY A 161 7.21 0.25 -2.29
CA GLY A 161 8.55 -0.16 -2.68
C GLY A 161 8.56 -1.53 -3.36
N LYS A 162 9.73 -1.89 -3.90
CA LYS A 162 10.11 -3.26 -4.23
C LYS A 162 11.65 -3.36 -4.28
N ILE A 163 12.18 -4.57 -4.12
CA ILE A 163 13.61 -4.85 -4.21
C ILE A 163 13.86 -5.60 -5.53
N GLY A 164 14.66 -5.03 -6.43
CA GLY A 164 14.90 -5.61 -7.75
C GLY A 164 13.59 -5.86 -8.53
N ASN A 165 13.36 -7.13 -8.88
CA ASN A 165 12.14 -7.62 -9.52
C ASN A 165 11.16 -8.29 -8.55
N GLY A 166 11.38 -8.11 -7.24
CA GLY A 166 10.56 -8.66 -6.18
C GLY A 166 9.16 -8.07 -6.12
N HIS A 167 8.43 -8.53 -5.11
CA HIS A 167 7.04 -8.16 -4.92
C HIS A 167 6.89 -6.70 -4.44
N LYS A 168 5.75 -6.10 -4.77
CA LYS A 168 5.37 -4.77 -4.29
C LYS A 168 5.11 -4.84 -2.78
N ILE A 169 5.67 -3.91 -2.02
CA ILE A 169 5.49 -3.78 -0.57
C ILE A 169 4.94 -2.41 -0.21
N LYS A 170 4.10 -2.33 0.83
CA LYS A 170 3.69 -1.05 1.40
C LYS A 170 4.84 -0.50 2.24
N VAL A 171 5.32 0.70 1.87
CA VAL A 171 6.35 1.41 2.63
C VAL A 171 5.70 2.39 3.63
N GLY A 172 4.64 3.10 3.22
CA GLY A 172 3.98 4.02 4.14
C GLY A 172 4.88 5.20 4.56
N ASN A 173 4.67 5.69 5.79
CA ASN A 173 5.53 6.69 6.42
C ASN A 173 6.83 6.11 7.01
N TYR A 174 6.88 4.80 7.27
CA TYR A 174 8.02 4.10 7.83
C TYR A 174 8.05 2.65 7.36
N TYR A 175 9.20 2.20 6.87
CA TYR A 175 9.43 0.80 6.55
C TYR A 175 10.86 0.40 6.87
N GLU A 176 11.03 -0.85 7.26
CA GLU A 176 12.31 -1.36 7.70
C GLU A 176 12.57 -2.75 7.12
N ILE A 177 13.76 -2.90 6.53
CA ILE A 177 14.28 -4.13 5.96
C ILE A 177 15.41 -4.60 6.89
N ILE A 178 15.14 -5.61 7.71
CA ILE A 178 16.09 -6.12 8.71
C ILE A 178 16.86 -7.33 8.14
N GLU A 179 16.22 -8.18 7.34
CA GLU A 179 16.77 -9.42 6.76
C GLU A 179 16.05 -9.73 5.45
N SER A 180 16.47 -9.09 4.37
CA SER A 180 15.85 -9.36 3.07
C SER A 180 16.43 -10.66 2.48
N HIS A 181 15.56 -11.62 2.17
CA HIS A 181 15.91 -12.74 1.30
C HIS A 181 16.02 -12.31 -0.18
N GLU A 182 15.57 -11.10 -0.51
CA GLU A 182 15.69 -10.49 -1.83
C GLU A 182 16.92 -9.57 -1.86
N THR A 183 17.73 -9.67 -2.92
CA THR A 183 18.84 -8.76 -3.20
C THR A 183 18.53 -7.91 -4.41
N GLY A 184 19.03 -6.67 -4.44
CA GLY A 184 18.86 -5.77 -5.58
C GLY A 184 18.54 -4.33 -5.18
N ASN A 185 18.36 -3.48 -6.18
CA ASN A 185 18.10 -2.06 -5.94
C ASN A 185 16.70 -1.84 -5.34
N VAL A 186 16.59 -0.89 -4.43
CA VAL A 186 15.31 -0.39 -3.94
C VAL A 186 14.70 0.52 -4.99
N PHE A 187 13.47 0.19 -5.40
CA PHE A 187 12.63 1.04 -6.25
C PHE A 187 11.44 1.57 -5.46
N LEU A 188 11.10 2.85 -5.63
CA LEU A 188 9.97 3.50 -4.98
C LEU A 188 8.99 4.08 -6.00
N ARG A 189 7.70 4.13 -5.65
CA ARG A 189 6.68 4.91 -6.38
C ARG A 189 5.46 5.21 -5.50
N ILE A 190 4.58 6.07 -6.02
CA ILE A 190 3.22 6.25 -5.49
C ILE A 190 2.30 5.15 -6.05
N ASN A 191 1.42 4.60 -5.20
CA ASN A 191 0.52 3.51 -5.54
C ASN A 191 -0.78 4.02 -6.19
N ASP A 192 -0.79 4.23 -7.50
CA ASP A 192 -1.98 4.76 -8.19
C ASP A 192 -2.23 4.14 -9.57
N GLY A 193 -1.58 3.02 -9.89
CA GLY A 193 -1.70 2.35 -11.17
C GLY A 193 -0.99 3.08 -12.31
N ASP A 194 -0.30 2.33 -13.18
CA ASP A 194 0.52 2.89 -14.27
C ASP A 194 -0.25 3.81 -15.24
N ASN A 195 -1.55 3.59 -15.37
CA ASN A 195 -2.42 4.35 -16.28
C ASN A 195 -2.98 5.63 -15.66
N PHE A 196 -2.80 5.89 -14.37
CA PHE A 196 -3.36 7.07 -13.70
C PHE A 196 -2.29 8.03 -13.17
N LEU A 197 -1.00 7.64 -13.16
CA LEU A 197 0.10 8.51 -12.72
C LEU A 197 0.15 9.90 -13.39
N PHE A 198 -0.34 10.02 -14.63
CA PHE A 198 -0.25 11.26 -15.40
C PHE A 198 -1.02 12.45 -14.78
N ASP A 199 -2.06 12.18 -13.99
CA ASP A 199 -2.89 13.21 -13.38
C ASP A 199 -2.48 13.52 -11.92
N ASN A 200 -1.50 12.79 -11.38
CA ASN A 200 -0.93 13.06 -10.07
C ASN A 200 -0.19 14.40 -10.02
N MET A 201 -0.07 14.94 -8.80
CA MET A 201 0.65 16.18 -8.57
C MET A 201 1.53 16.08 -7.33
N GLY A 202 2.65 16.79 -7.34
CA GLY A 202 3.55 16.89 -6.20
C GLY A 202 4.59 15.79 -6.14
N ALA A 203 5.28 15.73 -5.01
CA ALA A 203 6.36 14.79 -4.77
C ALA A 203 6.67 14.75 -3.27
N ILE A 204 7.35 13.70 -2.86
CA ILE A 204 7.87 13.56 -1.50
C ILE A 204 9.36 13.35 -1.50
N THR A 205 9.96 13.62 -0.36
CA THR A 205 11.31 13.22 -0.01
C THR A 205 11.22 12.15 1.07
N VAL A 206 11.95 11.07 0.86
CA VAL A 206 12.18 10.03 1.85
C VAL A 206 13.63 10.09 2.31
N LYS A 207 13.87 9.74 3.57
CA LYS A 207 15.18 9.50 4.13
C LYS A 207 15.42 7.99 4.14
N ILE A 208 16.50 7.55 3.53
CA ILE A 208 16.92 6.15 3.48
C ILE A 208 18.19 6.01 4.30
N THR A 209 18.13 5.27 5.39
CA THR A 209 19.26 4.97 6.26
C THR A 209 19.73 3.54 6.00
N ILE A 210 21.02 3.38 5.68
CA ILE A 210 21.66 2.09 5.43
C ILE A 210 22.66 1.85 6.56
N ARG A 211 22.54 0.71 7.23
CA ARG A 211 23.48 0.29 8.28
C ARG A 211 24.12 -1.03 7.90
N SER A 212 25.44 -1.04 7.96
CA SER A 212 26.23 -2.27 7.85
C SER A 212 26.06 -3.06 9.15
N ARG A 213 25.78 -4.36 9.09
CA ARG A 213 25.82 -5.21 10.29
C ARG A 213 27.25 -5.35 10.83
#